data_AF-A0A5J4VFW3-F1
#
_entry.id   AF-A0A5J4VFW3-F1
#
_cell.length_a   1.000
_cell.length_b   1.000
_cell.length_c   1.000
_cell.angle_alpha   90.00
_cell.angle_beta   90.00
_cell.angle_gamma   90.00
#
_symmetry.space_group_name_H-M   'P 1'
#
loop_
_entity.id
_entity.type
_entity.pdbx_description
1 polymer ?
#
loop_
_entity_poly.entity_id
_entity_poly.type
_entity_poly.pdbx_seq_one_letter_code
_entity_poly.pdbx_strand_id
1 'polypeptide(L)'
;MLGCISLIQIASQIKYKYCYDKFDIKASYNTVNVFEKFEVTQYLWNNKVKGYINQDEYAKRDTTNKDIEDDIDWIKDKVISETCHLSHNQFIKENKPTLDRIDNSIGHTKQNCQLSYQICITVKADKDNDISKLKIQLMNYAIHEHLPMIINNESVYNMLKECMQGGLSNEYHQCNLKGIAPINKLRYNHVTKTITSYDTQHLITHNLDLDFNFLYPSVFSGIFTKNNPNTNHRIFQAGGLTSYFQCISNNSKQKARDAIMSDDRYTDKRQLFSVKIKGHIDEKHINSHLKLAPI
;
A
#
# COMPACT_ATOMS: atom_id res chain seq x y z
N MET A 1 -29.26 -12.52 19.16
CA MET A 1 -27.86 -12.14 19.50
C MET A 1 -27.42 -11.03 18.55
N LEU A 2 -27.91 -9.80 18.77
CA LEU A 2 -27.36 -8.60 18.14
C LEU A 2 -26.16 -8.21 19.00
N GLY A 3 -25.00 -8.81 18.73
CA GLY A 3 -23.76 -8.43 19.40
C GLY A 3 -23.50 -6.96 19.17
N CYS A 4 -23.13 -6.23 20.23
CA CYS A 4 -22.82 -4.80 20.17
C CYS A 4 -21.75 -4.54 19.09
N ILE A 5 -22.18 -4.13 17.90
CA ILE A 5 -21.26 -3.66 16.86
C ILE A 5 -20.72 -2.34 17.36
N SER A 6 -19.42 -2.26 17.58
CA SER A 6 -18.79 -1.03 18.05
C SER A 6 -18.98 0.09 17.02
N LEU A 7 -19.12 1.34 17.47
CA LEU A 7 -19.24 2.53 16.59
C LEU A 7 -18.12 2.60 15.55
N ILE A 8 -16.99 2.03 15.92
CA ILE A 8 -15.78 1.83 15.14
C ILE A 8 -16.01 0.94 13.94
N GLN A 9 -16.58 -0.23 14.18
CA GLN A 9 -16.83 -1.22 13.15
C GLN A 9 -17.88 -0.68 12.18
N ILE A 10 -18.88 0.05 12.68
CA ILE A 10 -19.86 0.78 11.86
C ILE A 10 -19.16 1.85 11.01
N ALA A 11 -18.29 2.67 11.61
CA ALA A 11 -17.53 3.69 10.88
C ALA A 11 -16.65 3.05 9.80
N SER A 12 -15.91 1.99 10.10
CA SER A 12 -15.11 1.26 9.10
C SER A 12 -15.97 0.69 7.98
N GLN A 13 -17.13 0.11 8.27
CA GLN A 13 -18.03 -0.44 7.24
C GLN A 13 -18.61 0.65 6.32
N ILE A 14 -19.07 1.77 6.88
CA ILE A 14 -19.55 2.92 6.09
C ILE A 14 -18.42 3.47 5.19
N LYS A 15 -17.19 3.52 5.71
CA LYS A 15 -16.01 3.94 4.95
C LYS A 15 -15.70 3.01 3.79
N TYR A 16 -15.66 1.69 4.01
CA TYR A 16 -15.48 0.72 2.92
C TYR A 16 -16.58 0.83 1.87
N LYS A 17 -17.83 1.02 2.29
CA LYS A 17 -18.95 1.24 1.38
C LYS A 17 -18.73 2.48 0.50
N TYR A 18 -18.20 3.57 1.05
CA TYR A 18 -17.94 4.80 0.29
C TYR A 18 -16.75 4.66 -0.66
N CYS A 19 -15.63 4.07 -0.22
CA CYS A 19 -14.43 3.96 -1.05
C CYS A 19 -14.57 2.94 -2.18
N TYR A 20 -15.38 1.90 -1.98
CA TYR A 20 -15.59 0.80 -2.93
C TYR A 20 -16.99 0.86 -3.56
N ASP A 21 -17.65 2.02 -3.54
CA ASP A 21 -18.98 2.21 -4.14
C ASP A 21 -18.99 1.93 -5.65
N LYS A 22 -17.88 2.22 -6.32
CA LYS A 22 -17.63 2.00 -7.76
C LYS A 22 -16.86 0.72 -8.05
N PHE A 23 -16.59 -0.11 -7.04
CA PHE A 23 -15.89 -1.36 -7.26
C PHE A 23 -16.77 -2.33 -8.07
N ASP A 24 -16.28 -2.68 -9.25
CA ASP A 24 -16.79 -3.76 -10.09
C ASP A 24 -15.75 -4.88 -10.21
N ILE A 25 -16.13 -6.10 -9.88
CA ILE A 25 -15.28 -7.29 -9.99
C ILE A 25 -14.95 -7.67 -11.45
N LYS A 26 -15.74 -7.19 -12.42
CA LYS A 26 -15.57 -7.45 -13.85
C LYS A 26 -14.79 -6.37 -14.57
N ALA A 27 -14.51 -5.23 -13.91
CA ALA A 27 -13.77 -4.14 -14.51
C ALA A 27 -12.27 -4.47 -14.64
N SER A 28 -11.59 -3.75 -15.53
CA SER A 28 -10.13 -3.74 -15.63
C SER A 28 -9.59 -2.47 -14.99
N TYR A 29 -8.78 -2.63 -13.93
CA TYR A 29 -8.15 -1.52 -13.20
C TYR A 29 -6.70 -1.31 -13.62
N ASN A 30 -6.43 -1.35 -14.92
CA ASN A 30 -5.09 -1.15 -15.45
C ASN A 30 -4.59 0.26 -15.14
N THR A 31 -3.68 0.37 -14.17
CA THR A 31 -2.95 1.61 -13.94
C THR A 31 -1.93 1.79 -15.06
N VAL A 32 -2.26 2.71 -15.99
CA VAL A 32 -1.38 3.36 -16.97
C VAL A 32 -1.33 2.73 -18.37
N ASN A 33 -1.84 3.51 -19.33
CA ASN A 33 -1.86 3.33 -20.79
C ASN A 33 -0.47 3.44 -21.48
N VAL A 34 0.64 3.31 -20.74
CA VAL A 34 2.01 3.59 -21.23
C VAL A 34 2.82 2.31 -21.45
N PHE A 35 2.29 1.15 -21.09
CA PHE A 35 3.03 -0.10 -21.23
C PHE A 35 2.91 -0.68 -22.63
N GLU A 36 4.06 -1.07 -23.18
CA GLU A 36 4.12 -1.78 -24.45
C GLU A 36 3.41 -3.13 -24.32
N LYS A 37 2.55 -3.43 -25.29
CA LYS A 37 1.85 -4.71 -25.38
C LYS A 37 2.86 -5.85 -25.40
N PHE A 38 2.50 -6.96 -24.75
CA PHE A 38 3.33 -8.15 -24.77
C PHE A 38 3.21 -8.88 -26.11
N GLU A 39 4.33 -9.20 -26.74
CA GLU A 39 4.39 -10.05 -27.92
C GLU A 39 4.93 -11.43 -27.55
N VAL A 40 4.21 -12.48 -27.97
CA VAL A 40 4.62 -13.87 -27.73
C VAL A 40 5.70 -14.26 -28.74
N THR A 41 6.89 -14.58 -28.25
CA THR A 41 7.98 -15.14 -29.07
C THR A 41 8.04 -16.66 -28.95
N GLN A 42 8.49 -17.34 -30.00
CA GLN A 42 8.65 -18.80 -30.00
C GLN A 42 9.54 -19.30 -28.87
N TYR A 43 10.67 -18.61 -28.64
CA TYR A 43 11.59 -18.96 -27.57
C TYR A 43 10.91 -18.93 -26.19
N LEU A 44 10.15 -17.87 -25.90
CA LEU A 44 9.44 -17.74 -24.63
C LEU A 44 8.35 -18.81 -24.49
N TRP A 45 7.61 -19.07 -25.57
CA TRP A 45 6.57 -20.09 -25.59
C TRP A 45 7.12 -21.50 -25.32
N ASN A 46 8.17 -21.90 -26.04
CA ASN A 46 8.82 -23.20 -25.85
C ASN A 46 9.30 -23.41 -24.40
N ASN A 47 9.85 -22.35 -23.78
CA ASN A 47 10.26 -22.41 -22.38
C ASN A 47 9.07 -22.56 -21.42
N LYS A 48 7.94 -21.89 -21.71
CA LYS A 48 6.71 -22.02 -20.91
C LYS A 48 6.12 -23.43 -21.03
N VAL A 49 6.03 -23.98 -22.24
CA VAL A 49 5.54 -25.35 -22.48
C VAL A 49 6.35 -26.39 -21.71
N LYS A 50 7.69 -26.32 -21.77
CA LYS A 50 8.56 -27.19 -20.96
C LYS A 50 8.26 -27.09 -19.47
N GLY A 51 8.02 -25.88 -18.98
CA GLY A 51 7.65 -25.64 -17.58
C GLY A 51 6.30 -26.27 -17.21
N TYR A 52 5.32 -26.25 -18.11
CA TYR A 52 4.01 -26.88 -17.90
C TYR A 52 4.11 -28.41 -17.86
N ILE A 53 4.84 -29.01 -18.82
CA ILE A 53 5.08 -30.46 -18.86
C ILE A 53 5.73 -30.94 -17.55
N ASN A 54 6.81 -30.27 -17.12
CA ASN A 54 7.49 -30.63 -15.88
C ASN A 54 6.58 -30.55 -14.65
N GLN A 55 5.66 -29.57 -14.60
CA GLN A 55 4.70 -29.44 -13.50
C GLN A 55 3.66 -30.56 -13.49
N ASP A 56 3.21 -30.98 -14.66
CA ASP A 56 2.22 -32.03 -14.81
C ASP A 56 2.82 -33.41 -14.53
N GLU A 57 4.03 -33.68 -15.03
CA GLU A 57 4.79 -34.89 -14.72
C GLU A 57 5.05 -35.02 -13.21
N TYR A 58 5.50 -33.93 -12.57
CA TYR A 58 5.77 -33.91 -11.13
C TYR A 58 4.52 -34.24 -10.30
N ALA A 59 3.36 -33.77 -10.75
CA ALA A 59 2.08 -34.03 -10.10
C ALA A 59 1.40 -35.33 -10.59
N LYS A 60 2.06 -36.13 -11.43
CA LYS A 60 1.53 -37.38 -12.03
C LYS A 60 0.23 -37.18 -12.81
N ARG A 61 0.10 -36.04 -13.48
CA ARG A 61 -1.01 -35.77 -14.40
C ARG A 61 -0.74 -36.35 -15.78
N ASP A 62 -1.79 -36.52 -16.56
CA ASP A 62 -1.68 -36.93 -17.95
C ASP A 62 -1.00 -35.83 -18.79
N THR A 63 0.06 -36.21 -19.49
CA THR A 63 0.85 -35.36 -20.41
C THR A 63 0.79 -35.86 -21.85
N THR A 64 -0.07 -36.83 -22.16
CA THR A 64 -0.22 -37.38 -23.50
C THR A 64 -0.86 -36.40 -24.49
N ASN A 65 -1.66 -35.46 -23.98
CA ASN A 65 -2.24 -34.40 -24.80
C ASN A 65 -1.21 -33.27 -25.02
N LYS A 66 -0.66 -33.20 -26.24
CA LYS A 66 0.35 -32.22 -26.68
C LYS A 66 -0.25 -31.06 -27.47
N ASP A 67 -1.56 -30.85 -27.39
CA ASP A 67 -2.28 -29.83 -28.15
C ASP A 67 -1.75 -28.39 -27.97
N ILE A 68 -1.14 -28.09 -26.82
CA ILE A 68 -0.47 -26.81 -26.51
C ILE A 68 0.95 -26.71 -27.10
N GLU A 69 1.67 -27.83 -27.24
CA GLU A 69 3.12 -27.84 -27.54
C GLU A 69 3.44 -27.23 -28.91
N ASP A 70 2.59 -27.47 -29.90
CA ASP A 70 2.86 -27.15 -31.31
C ASP A 70 2.14 -25.89 -31.83
N ASP A 71 1.31 -25.23 -31.02
CA ASP A 71 0.42 -24.17 -31.51
C ASP A 71 0.72 -22.80 -30.90
N ILE A 72 1.78 -22.16 -31.42
CA ILE A 72 2.14 -20.79 -31.01
C ILE A 72 1.11 -19.75 -31.48
N ASP A 73 0.45 -19.98 -32.60
CA ASP A 73 -0.49 -19.01 -33.16
C ASP A 73 -1.75 -18.96 -32.29
N TRP A 74 -2.20 -20.10 -31.76
CA TRP A 74 -3.24 -20.14 -30.73
C TRP A 74 -2.92 -19.25 -29.52
N ILE A 75 -1.71 -19.32 -28.95
CA ILE A 75 -1.39 -18.50 -27.77
C ILE A 75 -1.24 -17.02 -28.13
N LYS A 76 -0.73 -16.68 -29.32
CA LYS A 76 -0.68 -15.28 -29.80
C LYS A 76 -2.08 -14.70 -29.91
N ASP A 77 -2.98 -15.41 -30.58
CA ASP A 77 -4.37 -14.99 -30.76
C ASP A 77 -5.08 -14.85 -29.41
N LYS A 78 -4.85 -15.79 -28.50
CA LYS A 78 -5.41 -15.76 -27.15
C LYS A 78 -4.90 -14.56 -26.35
N VAL A 79 -3.61 -14.24 -26.40
CA VAL A 79 -3.03 -13.08 -25.69
C VAL A 79 -3.52 -11.75 -26.25
N ILE A 80 -3.85 -11.68 -27.55
CA ILE A 80 -4.40 -10.48 -28.20
C ILE A 80 -5.89 -10.30 -27.86
N SER A 81 -6.65 -11.40 -27.84
CA SER A 81 -8.11 -11.37 -27.70
C SER A 81 -8.62 -11.45 -26.26
N GLU A 82 -7.86 -12.06 -25.36
CA GLU A 82 -8.25 -12.28 -23.97
C GLU A 82 -7.46 -11.41 -22.98
N THR A 83 -7.89 -11.46 -21.73
CA THR A 83 -7.26 -10.79 -20.58
C THR A 83 -6.96 -11.81 -19.50
N CYS A 84 -6.24 -11.40 -18.46
CA CYS A 84 -6.06 -12.25 -17.29
C CYS A 84 -7.43 -12.59 -16.68
N HIS A 85 -7.75 -13.88 -16.52
CA HIS A 85 -9.06 -14.29 -16.01
C HIS A 85 -9.31 -13.88 -14.54
N LEU A 86 -8.24 -13.62 -13.77
CA LEU A 86 -8.30 -13.16 -12.38
C LEU A 86 -8.35 -11.63 -12.26
N SER A 87 -7.60 -10.89 -13.08
CA SER A 87 -7.46 -9.43 -12.95
C SER A 87 -8.14 -8.62 -14.04
N HIS A 88 -8.65 -9.25 -15.11
CA HIS A 88 -9.24 -8.62 -16.29
C HIS A 88 -8.33 -7.63 -17.03
N ASN A 89 -7.05 -7.59 -16.66
CA ASN A 89 -6.06 -6.69 -17.24
C ASN A 89 -5.40 -7.32 -18.48
N GLN A 90 -5.04 -6.46 -19.43
CA GLN A 90 -4.31 -6.82 -20.65
C GLN A 90 -2.84 -7.19 -20.39
N PHE A 91 -2.29 -8.07 -21.20
CA PHE A 91 -0.90 -8.51 -21.06
C PHE A 91 0.10 -7.47 -21.60
N ILE A 92 1.07 -7.12 -20.76
CA ILE A 92 2.12 -6.13 -21.03
C ILE A 92 3.50 -6.72 -20.72
N LYS A 93 4.58 -6.07 -21.13
CA LYS A 93 5.95 -6.60 -20.97
C LYS A 93 6.31 -6.97 -19.52
N GLU A 94 5.83 -6.19 -18.55
CA GLU A 94 6.04 -6.39 -17.12
C GLU A 94 5.19 -7.55 -16.59
N ASN A 95 3.96 -7.66 -17.08
CA ASN A 95 2.97 -8.65 -16.65
C ASN A 95 2.73 -9.68 -17.77
N LYS A 96 3.71 -10.58 -17.92
CA LYS A 96 3.71 -11.60 -18.97
C LYS A 96 2.60 -12.65 -18.76
N PRO A 97 1.94 -13.11 -19.83
CA PRO A 97 0.93 -14.16 -19.76
C PRO A 97 1.53 -15.50 -19.34
N THR A 98 0.70 -16.31 -18.70
CA THR A 98 0.94 -17.72 -18.38
C THR A 98 -0.39 -18.47 -18.40
N LEU A 99 -0.35 -19.78 -18.58
CA LEU A 99 -1.54 -20.62 -18.50
C LEU A 99 -1.79 -21.02 -17.04
N ASP A 100 -3.04 -20.89 -16.62
CA ASP A 100 -3.56 -21.41 -15.36
C ASP A 100 -4.54 -22.55 -15.67
N ARG A 101 -4.49 -23.61 -14.87
CA ARG A 101 -5.41 -24.73 -15.01
C ARG A 101 -6.78 -24.37 -14.43
N ILE A 102 -7.83 -24.77 -15.14
CA ILE A 102 -9.21 -24.66 -14.64
C ILE A 102 -9.43 -25.75 -13.59
N ASP A 103 -9.09 -26.99 -13.94
CA ASP A 103 -9.07 -28.13 -13.03
C ASP A 103 -7.63 -28.56 -12.75
N ASN A 104 -7.23 -28.52 -11.48
CA ASN A 104 -5.90 -28.89 -11.01
C ASN A 104 -5.63 -30.40 -11.04
N SER A 105 -6.63 -31.24 -11.28
CA SER A 105 -6.48 -32.68 -11.49
C SER A 105 -6.11 -33.04 -12.93
N ILE A 106 -6.38 -32.14 -13.88
CA ILE A 106 -6.13 -32.33 -15.31
C ILE A 106 -4.85 -31.58 -15.71
N GLY A 107 -4.06 -32.15 -16.61
CA GLY A 107 -2.87 -31.49 -17.16
C GLY A 107 -3.18 -30.22 -17.95
N HIS A 108 -2.16 -29.52 -18.42
CA HIS A 108 -2.33 -28.37 -19.29
C HIS A 108 -2.81 -28.82 -20.67
N THR A 109 -4.02 -28.41 -21.05
CA THR A 109 -4.62 -28.61 -22.39
C THR A 109 -5.31 -27.34 -22.84
N LYS A 110 -5.58 -27.18 -24.14
CA LYS A 110 -6.21 -25.94 -24.64
C LYS A 110 -7.57 -25.66 -23.99
N GLN A 111 -8.31 -26.71 -23.63
CA GLN A 111 -9.62 -26.62 -22.99
C GLN A 111 -9.55 -26.47 -21.47
N ASN A 112 -8.47 -26.95 -20.82
CA ASN A 112 -8.29 -26.86 -19.37
C ASN A 112 -7.46 -25.64 -18.94
N CYS A 113 -7.17 -24.69 -19.84
CA CYS A 113 -6.30 -23.55 -19.52
C CYS A 113 -6.90 -22.19 -19.83
N GLN A 114 -6.70 -21.26 -18.90
CA GLN A 114 -7.03 -19.83 -19.03
C GLN A 114 -5.79 -18.96 -18.89
N LEU A 115 -5.79 -17.78 -19.51
CA LEU A 115 -4.66 -16.86 -19.36
C LEU A 115 -4.69 -16.16 -18.01
N SER A 116 -3.51 -16.02 -17.40
CA SER A 116 -3.31 -15.31 -16.14
C SER A 116 -1.92 -14.69 -16.07
N TYR A 117 -1.67 -13.87 -15.05
CA TYR A 117 -0.31 -13.44 -14.71
C TYR A 117 0.31 -14.41 -13.72
N GLN A 118 1.65 -14.55 -13.78
CA GLN A 118 2.38 -15.38 -12.82
C GLN A 118 2.09 -14.97 -11.37
N ILE A 119 2.02 -13.67 -11.09
CA ILE A 119 1.72 -13.14 -9.76
C ILE A 119 0.31 -13.54 -9.32
N CYS A 120 -0.67 -13.45 -10.22
CA CYS A 120 -2.05 -13.83 -9.93
C CYS A 120 -2.18 -15.33 -9.61
N ILE A 121 -1.50 -16.20 -10.38
CA ILE A 121 -1.46 -17.64 -10.11
C ILE A 121 -0.77 -17.92 -8.77
N THR A 122 0.34 -17.24 -8.45
CA THR A 122 1.01 -17.42 -7.15
C THR A 122 0.10 -17.03 -5.98
N VAL A 123 -0.69 -15.97 -6.14
CA VAL A 123 -1.66 -15.52 -5.11
C VAL A 123 -2.81 -16.51 -4.96
N LYS A 124 -3.37 -16.98 -6.08
CA LYS A 124 -4.44 -18.00 -6.15
C LYS A 124 -3.95 -19.32 -5.55
N ALA A 125 -2.85 -19.86 -6.04
CA ALA A 125 -2.37 -21.21 -5.74
C ALA A 125 -3.52 -22.23 -5.86
N ASP A 126 -3.71 -23.09 -4.86
CA ASP A 126 -4.81 -24.06 -4.79
C ASP A 126 -6.05 -23.50 -4.05
N LYS A 127 -6.12 -22.18 -3.85
CA LYS A 127 -7.27 -21.54 -3.20
C LYS A 127 -8.43 -21.39 -4.17
N ASP A 128 -9.61 -21.17 -3.61
CA ASP A 128 -10.83 -20.88 -4.35
C ASP A 128 -10.64 -19.75 -5.37
N ASN A 129 -11.16 -19.97 -6.58
CA ASN A 129 -10.98 -19.08 -7.71
C ASN A 129 -11.68 -17.74 -7.50
N ASP A 130 -12.91 -17.75 -6.98
CA ASP A 130 -13.72 -16.54 -6.82
C ASP A 130 -13.21 -15.67 -5.68
N ILE A 131 -12.79 -16.29 -4.56
CA ILE A 131 -12.14 -15.59 -3.45
C ILE A 131 -10.81 -14.96 -3.90
N SER A 132 -10.01 -15.70 -4.67
CA SER A 132 -8.72 -15.20 -5.17
C SER A 132 -8.91 -14.06 -6.15
N LYS A 133 -9.88 -14.19 -7.06
CA LYS A 133 -10.29 -13.14 -8.01
C LYS A 133 -10.73 -11.88 -7.28
N LEU A 134 -11.61 -12.00 -6.27
CA LEU A 134 -12.06 -10.87 -5.47
C LEU A 134 -10.89 -10.15 -4.79
N LYS A 135 -9.97 -10.89 -4.17
CA LYS A 135 -8.79 -10.30 -3.50
C LYS A 135 -7.88 -9.55 -4.48
N ILE A 136 -7.60 -10.14 -5.63
CA ILE A 136 -6.77 -9.53 -6.67
C ILE A 136 -7.44 -8.26 -7.20
N GLN A 137 -8.75 -8.31 -7.47
CA GLN A 137 -9.50 -7.15 -7.97
C GLN A 137 -9.60 -6.02 -6.94
N LEU A 138 -9.86 -6.34 -5.67
CA LEU A 138 -9.87 -5.32 -4.60
C LEU A 138 -8.49 -4.64 -4.48
N MET A 139 -7.41 -5.40 -4.59
CA MET A 139 -6.06 -4.84 -4.58
C MET A 139 -5.82 -3.93 -5.80
N ASN A 140 -6.18 -4.38 -7.00
CA ASN A 140 -6.01 -3.56 -8.21
C ASN A 140 -6.85 -2.28 -8.16
N TYR A 141 -8.10 -2.36 -7.70
CA TYR A 141 -8.96 -1.20 -7.50
C TYR A 141 -8.36 -0.22 -6.48
N ALA A 142 -7.88 -0.73 -5.35
CA ALA A 142 -7.22 0.10 -4.35
C ALA A 142 -5.98 0.80 -4.91
N ILE A 143 -5.20 0.15 -5.79
CA ILE A 143 -4.06 0.78 -6.46
C ILE A 143 -4.53 1.87 -7.42
N HIS A 144 -5.55 1.57 -8.23
CA HIS A 144 -6.13 2.47 -9.23
C HIS A 144 -6.72 3.75 -8.62
N GLU A 145 -7.49 3.61 -7.54
CA GLU A 145 -8.12 4.73 -6.83
C GLU A 145 -7.20 5.36 -5.77
N HIS A 146 -5.95 4.89 -5.65
CA HIS A 146 -4.99 5.33 -4.63
C HIS A 146 -5.51 5.22 -3.19
N LEU A 147 -6.26 4.15 -2.91
CA LEU A 147 -6.82 3.88 -1.58
C LEU A 147 -5.73 3.44 -0.59
N PRO A 148 -5.92 3.67 0.72
CA PRO A 148 -5.02 3.17 1.75
C PRO A 148 -4.87 1.65 1.73
N MET A 149 -3.64 1.16 1.88
CA MET A 149 -3.32 -0.27 1.92
C MET A 149 -2.58 -0.65 3.19
N ILE A 150 -2.60 -1.95 3.50
CA ILE A 150 -1.81 -2.50 4.59
C ILE A 150 -0.32 -2.45 4.19
N ILE A 151 0.47 -1.75 5.00
CA ILE A 151 1.93 -1.79 4.88
C ILE A 151 2.40 -3.14 5.43
N ASN A 152 2.90 -3.99 4.55
CA ASN A 152 3.41 -5.33 4.90
C ASN A 152 4.87 -5.32 5.40
N ASN A 153 5.60 -4.23 5.21
CA ASN A 153 6.98 -4.09 5.67
C ASN A 153 7.02 -3.51 7.09
N GLU A 154 7.42 -4.33 8.05
CA GLU A 154 7.47 -3.95 9.47
C GLU A 154 8.39 -2.75 9.74
N SER A 155 9.55 -2.65 9.08
CA SER A 155 10.47 -1.52 9.25
C SER A 155 9.85 -0.21 8.77
N VAL A 156 9.15 -0.25 7.63
CA VAL A 156 8.41 0.90 7.10
C VAL A 156 7.24 1.25 8.00
N TYR A 157 6.49 0.24 8.47
CA TYR A 157 5.39 0.45 9.41
C TYR A 157 5.88 1.13 10.70
N ASN A 158 6.97 0.62 11.31
CA ASN A 158 7.55 1.19 12.52
C ASN A 158 8.07 2.61 12.28
N MET A 159 8.75 2.87 11.15
CA MET A 159 9.20 4.21 10.78
C MET A 159 8.03 5.19 10.65
N LEU A 160 6.96 4.80 9.95
CA LEU A 160 5.78 5.65 9.77
C LEU A 160 5.03 5.83 11.09
N LYS A 161 4.98 4.79 11.94
CA LYS A 161 4.39 4.84 13.29
C LYS A 161 5.13 5.81 14.20
N GLU A 162 6.47 5.82 14.19
CA GLU A 162 7.27 6.82 14.92
C GLU A 162 6.96 8.25 14.46
N CYS A 163 6.61 8.43 13.18
CA CYS A 163 6.21 9.72 12.61
C CYS A 163 4.72 10.07 12.82
N MET A 164 3.88 9.16 13.30
CA MET A 164 2.48 9.43 13.60
C MET A 164 2.38 10.31 14.86
N GLN A 165 2.32 11.62 14.65
CA GLN A 165 1.98 12.57 15.69
C GLN A 165 0.49 12.42 16.03
N GLY A 166 0.19 11.78 17.17
CA GLY A 166 -1.18 11.67 17.72
C GLY A 166 -1.77 10.26 17.78
N GLY A 167 -1.13 9.22 17.21
CA GLY A 167 -1.69 7.86 17.19
C GLY A 167 -1.32 6.96 18.37
N LEU A 168 -0.25 7.29 19.09
CA LEU A 168 -0.20 6.98 20.52
C LEU A 168 -0.97 8.12 21.16
N SER A 169 -1.96 7.78 21.97
CA SER A 169 -2.59 8.64 22.96
C SER A 169 -1.54 9.34 23.83
N ASN A 170 -0.87 10.33 23.25
CA ASN A 170 -0.27 11.43 23.96
C ASN A 170 -1.33 12.52 24.18
N GLU A 171 -2.63 12.15 24.15
CA GLU A 171 -3.44 12.53 25.30
C GLU A 171 -2.76 11.92 26.52
N TYR A 172 -1.73 12.59 27.05
CA TYR A 172 -1.67 12.72 28.49
C TYR A 172 -3.13 12.95 28.91
N HIS A 173 -3.67 12.10 29.78
CA HIS A 173 -5.02 12.25 30.35
C HIS A 173 -5.09 13.55 31.18
N GLN A 174 -4.75 14.68 30.57
CA GLN A 174 -4.86 16.01 31.07
C GLN A 174 -6.25 16.47 30.69
N CYS A 175 -7.04 16.69 31.72
CA CYS A 175 -8.35 17.25 31.60
C CYS A 175 -8.20 18.70 31.13
N ASN A 176 -8.19 18.90 29.81
CA ASN A 176 -8.16 20.23 29.19
C ASN A 176 -9.55 20.85 29.37
N LEU A 177 -9.76 21.56 30.48
CA LEU A 177 -11.04 22.20 30.79
C LEU A 177 -11.02 23.66 30.31
N LYS A 178 -12.00 24.03 29.48
CA LYS A 178 -12.20 25.40 29.05
C LYS A 178 -12.36 26.34 30.25
N GLY A 179 -11.55 27.39 30.29
CA GLY A 179 -11.55 28.43 31.33
C GLY A 179 -10.92 28.01 32.65
N ILE A 180 -10.38 26.78 32.75
CA ILE A 180 -9.83 26.22 33.99
C ILE A 180 -8.40 25.75 33.78
N ALA A 181 -8.15 24.98 32.72
CA ALA A 181 -6.83 24.42 32.47
C ALA A 181 -5.90 25.48 31.83
N PRO A 182 -4.67 25.65 32.35
CA PRO A 182 -3.65 26.45 31.69
C PRO A 182 -3.13 25.75 30.43
N ILE A 183 -2.68 26.54 29.45
CA ILE A 183 -1.99 26.03 28.27
C ILE A 183 -0.62 25.54 28.72
N ASN A 184 -0.35 24.25 28.50
CA ASN A 184 0.92 23.61 28.83
C ASN A 184 1.93 23.72 27.67
N LYS A 185 3.20 23.89 27.99
CA LYS A 185 4.31 23.86 27.02
C LYS A 185 5.47 23.03 27.55
N LEU A 186 6.30 22.55 26.64
CA LEU A 186 7.54 21.86 26.97
C LEU A 186 8.74 22.81 26.87
N ARG A 187 9.74 22.59 27.71
CA ARG A 187 11.04 23.26 27.65
C ARG A 187 12.17 22.26 27.88
N TYR A 188 13.16 22.30 27.01
CA TYR A 188 14.43 21.63 27.19
C TYR A 188 15.36 22.48 28.06
N ASN A 189 15.92 21.87 29.10
CA ASN A 189 16.92 22.47 29.97
C ASN A 189 18.33 22.00 29.55
N HIS A 190 19.16 22.95 29.11
CA HIS A 190 20.51 22.69 28.61
C HIS A 190 21.49 22.19 29.68
N VAL A 191 21.23 22.49 30.95
CA VAL A 191 22.09 22.12 32.08
C VAL A 191 21.78 20.69 32.53
N THR A 192 20.51 20.40 32.81
CA THR A 192 20.07 19.08 33.29
C THR A 192 19.88 18.07 32.16
N LYS A 193 19.88 18.51 30.90
CA LYS A 193 19.60 17.71 29.71
C LYS A 193 18.22 17.02 29.76
N THR A 194 17.27 17.62 30.48
CA THR A 194 15.91 17.10 30.64
C THR A 194 14.88 17.98 29.95
N ILE A 195 13.74 17.39 29.59
CA ILE A 195 12.55 18.11 29.12
C ILE A 195 11.59 18.22 30.29
N THR A 196 11.13 19.44 30.57
CA THR A 196 10.12 19.71 31.58
C THR A 196 8.87 20.29 30.94
N SER A 197 7.72 19.83 31.44
CA SER A 197 6.43 20.41 31.15
C SER A 197 6.18 21.57 32.13
N TYR A 198 5.64 22.68 31.63
CA TYR A 198 5.28 23.84 32.44
C TYR A 198 3.99 24.48 31.96
N ASP A 199 3.21 24.97 32.91
CA ASP A 199 1.98 25.69 32.62
C ASP A 199 2.28 27.16 32.31
N THR A 200 1.60 27.68 31.30
CA THR A 200 1.61 29.12 31.01
C THR A 200 0.51 29.81 31.80
N GLN A 201 0.61 31.13 31.94
CA GLN A 201 -0.44 31.97 32.54
C GLN A 201 -1.74 32.04 31.71
N HIS A 202 -1.75 31.47 30.51
CA HIS A 202 -2.88 31.55 29.60
C HIS A 202 -3.80 30.36 29.81
N LEU A 203 -5.09 30.61 30.02
CA LEU A 203 -6.10 29.56 30.14
C LEU A 203 -6.61 29.12 28.77
N ILE A 204 -6.93 27.84 28.65
CA ILE A 204 -7.56 27.30 27.45
C ILE A 204 -8.96 27.89 27.33
N THR A 205 -9.23 28.67 26.27
CA THR A 205 -10.55 29.31 26.08
C THR A 205 -11.49 28.49 25.20
N HIS A 206 -10.95 27.58 24.39
CA HIS A 206 -11.68 26.73 23.46
C HIS A 206 -10.93 25.41 23.34
N ASN A 207 -11.64 24.30 23.55
CA ASN A 207 -11.17 22.98 23.15
C ASN A 207 -11.71 22.72 21.76
N LEU A 208 -10.82 22.59 20.79
CA LEU A 208 -11.19 22.15 19.45
C LEU A 208 -10.70 20.71 19.30
N ASP A 209 -11.63 19.77 19.44
CA ASP A 209 -11.35 18.37 19.18
C ASP A 209 -11.41 18.15 17.66
N LEU A 210 -10.26 17.90 17.05
CA LEU A 210 -10.15 17.54 15.63
C LEU A 210 -9.86 16.05 15.51
N ASP A 211 -10.42 15.23 16.39
CA ASP A 211 -10.22 13.79 16.35
C ASP A 211 -11.44 13.04 15.80
N PHE A 212 -11.44 12.87 14.48
CA PHE A 212 -12.14 11.77 13.82
C PHE A 212 -11.16 10.69 13.32
N ASN A 213 -9.87 10.76 13.70
CA ASN A 213 -8.80 10.11 12.93
C ASN A 213 -7.62 9.50 13.71
N PHE A 214 -7.66 9.32 15.04
CA PHE A 214 -6.51 8.70 15.72
C PHE A 214 -6.78 7.48 16.59
N LEU A 215 -8.03 7.01 16.73
CA LEU A 215 -8.29 5.73 17.39
C LEU A 215 -8.70 4.56 16.49
N TYR A 216 -9.01 4.78 15.19
CA TYR A 216 -9.57 3.73 14.32
C TYR A 216 -9.19 3.84 12.84
N PRO A 217 -9.22 2.72 12.07
CA PRO A 217 -8.63 2.60 10.74
C PRO A 217 -8.99 3.81 9.87
N SER A 218 -7.94 4.58 9.58
CA SER A 218 -7.92 5.87 8.90
C SER A 218 -8.21 5.65 7.41
N VAL A 219 -9.02 6.52 6.80
CA VAL A 219 -9.39 6.38 5.37
C VAL A 219 -9.47 7.72 4.63
N PHE A 220 -9.01 8.83 5.23
CA PHE A 220 -9.06 10.15 4.58
C PHE A 220 -7.70 10.87 4.64
N SER A 221 -6.99 10.85 3.52
CA SER A 221 -5.78 11.62 3.26
C SER A 221 -6.14 12.99 2.64
N GLY A 222 -5.35 14.02 2.91
CA GLY A 222 -5.46 15.35 2.31
C GLY A 222 -6.41 16.34 3.01
N ILE A 223 -6.98 16.00 4.18
CA ILE A 223 -7.84 16.92 4.94
C ILE A 223 -7.01 18.10 5.44
N PHE A 224 -7.51 19.31 5.18
CA PHE A 224 -6.88 20.54 5.63
C PHE A 224 -7.00 20.70 7.16
N THR A 225 -5.88 20.95 7.84
CA THR A 225 -5.84 21.25 9.28
C THR A 225 -4.84 22.38 9.57
N LYS A 226 -5.29 23.39 10.31
CA LYS A 226 -4.42 24.52 10.70
C LYS A 226 -3.24 24.09 11.58
N ASN A 227 -3.37 22.95 12.28
CA ASN A 227 -2.44 22.49 13.29
C ASN A 227 -1.21 21.75 12.74
N ASN A 228 -1.17 21.40 11.46
CA ASN A 228 -0.03 20.70 10.85
C ASN A 228 0.68 21.56 9.77
N PRO A 229 1.42 22.62 10.15
CA PRO A 229 2.08 23.49 9.18
C PRO A 229 3.18 22.77 8.38
N ASN A 230 3.73 21.68 8.92
CA ASN A 230 4.88 20.98 8.34
C ASN A 230 4.53 20.22 7.04
N THR A 231 3.24 19.99 6.79
CA THR A 231 2.73 19.25 5.62
C THR A 231 1.78 20.11 4.80
N ASN A 232 2.03 21.42 4.74
CA ASN A 232 1.14 22.40 4.08
C ASN A 232 -0.31 22.30 4.60
N HIS A 233 -0.45 22.16 5.92
CA HIS A 233 -1.75 22.05 6.59
C HIS A 233 -2.58 20.87 6.12
N ARG A 234 -1.98 19.74 5.72
CA ARG A 234 -2.74 18.54 5.29
C ARG A 234 -2.31 17.31 6.06
N ILE A 235 -3.28 16.47 6.44
CA ILE A 235 -3.00 15.14 7.00
C ILE A 235 -2.81 14.18 5.84
N PHE A 236 -1.63 13.56 5.72
CA PHE A 236 -1.38 12.53 4.73
C PHE A 236 -1.44 11.15 5.37
N GLN A 237 -2.14 10.23 4.72
CA GLN A 237 -2.15 8.83 5.08
C GLN A 237 -1.27 8.04 4.13
N ALA A 238 -0.59 7.02 4.64
CA ALA A 238 0.14 6.08 3.80
C ALA A 238 -0.85 5.32 2.90
N GLY A 239 -0.68 5.46 1.59
CA GLY A 239 -1.35 4.67 0.56
C GLY A 239 -0.69 3.29 0.44
N GLY A 240 0.05 3.09 -0.65
CA GLY A 240 0.94 1.95 -0.84
C GLY A 240 2.42 2.33 -0.68
N LEU A 241 3.25 1.34 -0.33
CA LEU A 241 4.70 1.49 -0.31
C LEU A 241 5.27 1.27 -1.73
N THR A 242 5.81 2.32 -2.34
CA THR A 242 6.46 2.20 -3.67
C THR A 242 7.87 1.64 -3.57
N SER A 243 8.67 2.09 -2.60
CA SER A 243 10.07 1.70 -2.45
C SER A 243 10.57 1.93 -1.02
N TYR A 244 11.55 1.14 -0.59
CA TYR A 244 12.20 1.26 0.71
C TYR A 244 13.71 1.05 0.58
N PHE A 245 14.50 1.96 1.17
CA PHE A 245 15.97 1.91 1.14
C PHE A 245 16.53 2.00 2.56
N GLN A 246 17.19 0.95 3.04
CA GLN A 246 17.85 0.93 4.35
C GLN A 246 19.20 1.68 4.36
N CYS A 247 19.68 2.14 3.20
CA CYS A 247 20.87 3.00 3.05
C CYS A 247 22.17 2.45 3.67
N ILE A 248 22.35 1.12 3.70
CA ILE A 248 23.55 0.46 4.23
C ILE A 248 24.70 0.54 3.22
N SER A 249 24.44 0.25 1.94
CA SER A 249 25.44 0.25 0.87
C SER A 249 25.47 1.59 0.11
N ASN A 250 26.61 1.92 -0.51
CA ASN A 250 26.75 3.13 -1.34
C ASN A 250 25.70 3.18 -2.48
N ASN A 251 25.39 2.03 -3.08
CA ASN A 251 24.34 1.93 -4.10
C ASN A 251 22.96 2.30 -3.54
N SER A 252 22.59 1.77 -2.36
CA SER A 252 21.30 2.09 -1.73
C SER A 252 21.21 3.57 -1.30
N LYS A 253 22.33 4.15 -0.85
CA LYS A 253 22.42 5.59 -0.53
C LYS A 253 22.24 6.45 -1.77
N GLN A 254 22.82 6.04 -2.90
CA GLN A 254 22.67 6.76 -4.16
C GLN A 254 21.21 6.73 -4.63
N LYS A 255 20.58 5.55 -4.66
CA LYS A 255 19.15 5.42 -5.01
C LYS A 255 18.23 6.28 -4.12
N ALA A 256 18.51 6.32 -2.81
CA ALA A 256 17.77 7.18 -1.89
C ALA A 256 17.98 8.68 -2.19
N ARG A 257 19.22 9.09 -2.53
CA ARG A 257 19.52 10.47 -2.95
C ARG A 257 18.81 10.83 -4.25
N ASP A 258 18.82 9.94 -5.23
CA ASP A 258 18.15 10.16 -6.52
C ASP A 258 16.64 10.36 -6.31
N ALA A 259 16.03 9.58 -5.42
CA ALA A 259 14.61 9.75 -5.05
C ALA A 259 14.34 11.11 -4.36
N ILE A 260 15.20 11.54 -3.42
CA ILE A 260 15.07 12.83 -2.70
C ILE A 260 15.28 14.03 -3.64
N MET A 261 16.21 13.89 -4.59
CA MET A 261 16.60 14.94 -5.51
C MET A 261 15.83 14.91 -6.83
N SER A 262 14.94 13.94 -7.03
CA SER A 262 14.09 13.84 -8.21
C SER A 262 13.20 15.07 -8.36
N ASP A 263 13.06 15.56 -9.58
CA ASP A 263 12.12 16.62 -9.95
C ASP A 263 10.67 16.22 -9.70
N ASP A 264 10.39 14.92 -9.53
CA ASP A 264 9.07 14.40 -9.15
C ASP A 264 8.52 15.05 -7.88
N ARG A 265 9.39 15.57 -6.99
CA ARG A 265 8.98 16.30 -5.77
C ARG A 265 8.22 17.60 -6.05
N TYR A 266 8.29 18.12 -7.27
CA TYR A 266 7.55 19.30 -7.72
C TYR A 266 6.32 18.94 -8.56
N THR A 267 6.01 17.66 -8.69
CA THR A 267 4.91 17.16 -9.50
C THR A 267 3.74 16.69 -8.63
N ASP A 268 2.53 16.76 -9.17
CA ASP A 268 1.30 16.25 -8.53
C ASP A 268 1.17 14.71 -8.59
N LYS A 269 2.30 13.98 -8.59
CA LYS A 269 2.29 12.51 -8.50
C LYS A 269 1.71 11.98 -7.18
N ARG A 270 1.37 12.87 -6.23
CA ARG A 270 0.81 12.55 -4.90
C ARG A 270 1.65 11.53 -4.11
N GLN A 271 2.96 11.50 -4.36
CA GLN A 271 3.90 10.63 -3.65
C GLN A 271 4.50 11.39 -2.46
N LEU A 272 4.55 10.72 -1.32
CA LEU A 272 5.25 11.19 -0.12
C LEU A 272 6.49 10.34 0.08
N PHE A 273 7.64 10.97 0.26
CA PHE A 273 8.84 10.28 0.73
C PHE A 273 9.08 10.60 2.20
N SER A 274 9.46 9.60 2.99
CA SER A 274 9.86 9.75 4.38
C SER A 274 11.32 9.31 4.53
N VAL A 275 12.10 10.08 5.28
CA VAL A 275 13.53 9.81 5.48
C VAL A 275 13.85 9.91 6.96
N LYS A 276 14.41 8.83 7.51
CA LYS A 276 15.02 8.82 8.85
C LYS A 276 16.49 9.18 8.72
N ILE A 277 16.85 10.40 9.11
CA ILE A 277 18.25 10.85 9.16
C ILE A 277 18.75 10.91 10.60
N LYS A 278 20.00 10.52 10.82
CA LYS A 278 20.69 10.82 12.07
C LYS A 278 21.18 12.27 11.99
N GLY A 279 20.35 13.19 12.48
CA GLY A 279 20.67 14.62 12.56
C GLY A 279 21.19 15.00 13.95
N HIS A 280 22.04 16.02 14.00
CA HIS A 280 22.30 16.76 15.23
C HIS A 280 21.51 18.07 15.16
N ILE A 281 20.63 18.30 16.14
CA ILE A 281 20.04 19.62 16.35
C ILE A 281 20.93 20.28 17.40
N ASP A 282 21.58 21.39 17.04
CA ASP A 282 22.32 22.18 18.03
C ASP A 282 21.41 22.48 19.21
N GLU A 283 21.92 22.31 20.43
CA GLU A 283 21.06 22.38 21.62
C GLU A 283 20.26 23.68 21.68
N LYS A 284 20.86 24.80 21.27
CA LYS A 284 20.24 26.14 21.19
C LYS A 284 18.93 26.18 20.39
N HIS A 285 18.69 25.22 19.50
CA HIS A 285 17.50 25.11 18.66
C HIS A 285 16.51 24.04 19.13
N ILE A 286 16.78 23.27 20.19
CA ILE A 286 15.86 22.23 20.67
C ILE A 286 14.53 22.85 21.10
N ASN A 287 14.56 23.95 21.85
CA ASN A 287 13.34 24.62 22.33
C ASN A 287 12.46 25.20 21.21
N SER A 288 13.02 25.54 20.05
CA SER A 288 12.22 26.03 18.90
C SER A 288 11.56 24.90 18.10
N HIS A 289 12.00 23.66 18.30
CA HIS A 289 11.49 22.48 17.60
C HIS A 289 10.74 21.50 18.52
N LEU A 290 10.76 21.73 19.84
CA LEU A 290 10.08 20.93 20.84
C LEU A 290 8.58 21.25 20.85
N LYS A 291 7.82 20.58 19.98
CA LYS A 291 6.35 20.70 19.91
C LYS A 291 5.62 19.62 20.72
N LEU A 292 6.27 18.48 20.97
CA LEU A 292 5.74 17.31 21.66
C LEU A 292 6.86 16.66 22.48
N ALA A 293 6.49 15.88 23.51
CA ALA A 293 7.46 15.13 24.30
C ALA A 293 8.08 14.01 23.45
N PRO A 294 9.38 13.72 23.60
CA PRO A 294 9.98 12.56 22.95
C PRO A 294 9.34 11.27 23.50
N ILE A 295 9.18 10.29 22.61
CA ILE A 295 8.75 8.92 22.92
C ILE A 295 9.96 8.11 23.37
#